data_AF-A0A969GUM8-F1
#
_entry.id   AF-A0A969GUM8-F1
#
_cell.length_a   1.000
_cell.length_b   1.000
_cell.length_c   1.000
_cell.angle_alpha   90.00
_cell.angle_beta   90.00
_cell.angle_gamma   90.00
#
_symmetry.space_group_name_H-M   'P 1'
#
loop_
_entity.id
_entity.type
_entity.pdbx_description
1 polymer ?
#
loop_
_entity_poly.entity_id
_entity_poly.type
_entity_poly.pdbx_seq_one_letter_code
_entity_poly.pdbx_strand_id
1 'polypeptide(L)'
;MSKRVDEPRSDKQVLLPLHMLNVMAIILSVAIILIFLASVTIEAFQGSTDAGLRSLAATLLPPIIITYIVFFTPFIRSQTRIPEFSLYFVFTLWSLILFILVSNYLSQRSPAGELALSITLTSLIYIYRTTPFRSFISCAYGILSGFLFFVLFFGVPD
;
A
#
# COMPACT_ATOMS: atom_id res chain seq x y z
N MET A 1 -28.42 42.54 46.01
CA MET A 1 -27.07 41.93 45.97
C MET A 1 -27.07 40.87 44.87
N SER A 2 -26.66 41.23 43.67
CA SER A 2 -26.67 40.36 42.48
C SER A 2 -25.27 39.76 42.28
N LYS A 3 -25.15 38.43 42.44
CA LYS A 3 -23.92 37.67 42.17
C LYS A 3 -23.80 37.50 40.65
N ARG A 4 -22.81 38.18 40.04
CA ARG A 4 -22.38 37.84 38.68
C ARG A 4 -21.80 36.43 38.71
N VAL A 5 -22.36 35.56 37.88
CA VAL A 5 -21.81 34.25 37.57
C VAL A 5 -20.77 34.50 36.48
N ASP A 6 -19.49 34.39 36.84
CA ASP A 6 -18.39 34.46 35.89
C ASP A 6 -18.40 33.20 35.02
N GLU A 7 -18.71 33.36 33.73
CA GLU A 7 -18.66 32.29 32.73
C GLU A 7 -17.20 31.85 32.47
N PRO A 8 -16.91 30.54 32.39
CA PRO A 8 -15.57 30.03 32.10
C PRO A 8 -15.29 30.14 30.59
N ARG A 9 -14.85 31.32 30.14
CA ARG A 9 -14.59 31.61 28.72
C ARG A 9 -13.13 31.40 28.28
N SER A 10 -12.23 30.97 29.18
CA SER A 10 -10.77 31.02 28.96
C SER A 10 -10.13 29.74 28.40
N ASP A 11 -10.63 28.54 28.75
CA ASP A 11 -9.94 27.29 28.34
C ASP A 11 -9.98 27.02 26.84
N LYS A 12 -11.08 27.38 26.16
CA LYS A 12 -11.21 27.13 24.71
C LYS A 12 -10.29 28.00 23.84
N GLN A 13 -9.86 29.16 24.34
CA GLN A 13 -9.01 30.09 23.58
C GLN A 13 -7.53 29.66 23.56
N VAL A 14 -7.06 28.92 24.57
CA VAL A 14 -5.67 28.40 24.63
C VAL A 14 -5.55 27.07 23.89
N LEU A 15 -6.63 26.29 23.81
CA LEU A 15 -6.67 25.00 23.10
C LEU A 15 -6.55 25.15 21.57
N LEU A 16 -7.11 26.24 21.00
CA LEU A 16 -7.05 26.54 19.56
C LEU A 16 -5.61 26.71 19.01
N PRO A 17 -4.76 27.59 19.59
CA PRO A 17 -3.38 27.77 19.10
C PRO A 17 -2.51 26.52 19.31
N LEU A 18 -2.71 25.78 20.41
CA LEU A 18 -2.01 24.52 20.64
C LEU A 18 -2.38 23.46 19.59
N HIS A 19 -3.68 23.36 19.25
CA HIS A 19 -4.15 22.45 18.22
C HIS A 19 -3.58 22.80 16.84
N MET A 20 -3.55 24.09 16.47
CA MET A 20 -2.95 24.55 15.22
C MET A 20 -1.45 24.24 15.15
N LEU A 21 -0.72 24.45 16.25
CA LEU A 21 0.71 24.14 16.33
C LEU A 21 0.97 22.64 16.16
N ASN A 22 0.15 21.79 16.78
CA ASN A 22 0.26 20.34 16.66
C ASN A 22 -0.03 19.85 15.23
N VAL A 23 -1.09 20.36 14.59
CA VAL A 23 -1.41 20.01 13.20
C VAL A 23 -0.28 20.44 12.26
N MET A 24 0.26 21.65 12.44
CA MET A 24 1.41 22.13 11.67
C MET A 24 2.64 21.23 11.87
N ALA A 25 2.95 20.84 13.10
CA ALA A 25 4.06 19.95 13.41
C ALA A 25 3.89 18.57 12.75
N ILE A 26 2.67 18.01 12.74
CA ILE A 26 2.37 16.74 12.07
C ILE A 26 2.58 16.87 10.55
N ILE A 27 2.00 17.90 9.92
CA ILE A 27 2.14 18.12 8.47
C ILE A 27 3.60 18.30 8.08
N LEU A 28 4.35 19.10 8.84
CA LEU A 28 5.76 19.35 8.59
C LEU A 28 6.59 18.07 8.74
N SER A 29 6.32 17.28 9.79
CA SER A 29 7.01 16.00 10.01
C SER A 29 6.77 15.03 8.86
N VAL A 30 5.52 14.91 8.39
CA VAL A 30 5.18 14.07 7.23
C VAL A 30 5.88 14.58 5.96
N ALA A 31 5.87 15.89 5.72
CA ALA A 31 6.54 16.48 4.56
C ALA A 31 8.05 16.23 4.56
N ILE A 32 8.73 16.39 5.70
CA ILE A 32 10.16 16.12 5.85
C ILE A 32 10.46 14.64 5.55
N ILE A 33 9.67 13.71 6.11
CA ILE A 33 9.84 12.27 5.87
C ILE A 33 9.65 11.93 4.39
N LEU A 34 8.63 12.50 3.73
CA LEU A 34 8.37 12.27 2.31
C LEU A 34 9.50 12.81 1.42
N ILE A 35 10.00 14.02 1.70
CA ILE A 35 11.14 14.60 0.98
C ILE A 35 12.38 13.73 1.16
N PHE A 36 12.66 13.28 2.38
CA PHE A 36 13.81 12.43 2.66
C PHE A 36 13.71 11.05 1.97
N LEU A 37 12.55 10.41 1.98
CA LEU A 37 12.32 9.16 1.26
C LEU A 37 12.48 9.34 -0.25
N ALA A 38 11.98 10.45 -0.80
CA ALA A 38 12.15 10.78 -2.21
C ALA A 38 13.63 11.01 -2.55
N SER A 39 14.38 11.74 -1.74
CA SER A 39 15.81 11.99 -1.99
C SER A 39 16.63 10.69 -1.95
N VAL A 40 16.39 9.82 -0.97
CA VAL A 40 17.06 8.51 -0.86
C VAL A 40 16.74 7.64 -2.07
N THR A 41 15.48 7.64 -2.52
CA THR A 41 15.06 6.88 -3.70
C THR A 41 15.74 7.40 -4.98
N ILE A 42 15.79 8.72 -5.17
CA ILE A 42 16.47 9.35 -6.32
C ILE A 42 17.96 9.00 -6.33
N GLU A 43 18.62 9.07 -5.19
CA GLU A 43 20.04 8.71 -5.05
C GLU A 43 20.28 7.23 -5.37
N ALA A 44 19.39 6.33 -4.93
CA ALA A 44 19.47 4.90 -5.26
C ALA A 44 19.39 4.64 -6.78
N PHE A 45 18.55 5.39 -7.51
CA PHE A 45 18.47 5.31 -8.98
C PHE A 45 19.73 5.82 -9.69
N GLN A 46 20.50 6.71 -9.08
CA GLN A 46 21.79 7.16 -9.65
C GLN A 46 22.86 6.07 -9.58
N GLY A 47 22.77 5.18 -8.58
CA GLY A 47 23.67 4.03 -8.45
C GLY A 47 23.36 2.93 -9.46
N SER A 48 22.11 2.44 -9.48
CA SER A 48 21.63 1.47 -10.46
C SER A 48 20.10 1.43 -10.51
N THR A 49 19.55 0.98 -11.64
CA THR A 49 18.09 0.83 -11.79
C THR A 49 17.51 -0.19 -10.80
N ASP A 50 18.21 -1.30 -10.55
CA ASP A 50 17.80 -2.30 -9.55
C ASP A 50 17.77 -1.73 -8.13
N ALA A 51 18.82 -1.02 -7.70
CA ALA A 51 18.87 -0.37 -6.38
C ALA A 51 17.75 0.68 -6.23
N GLY A 52 17.50 1.48 -7.27
CA GLY A 52 16.41 2.45 -7.30
C GLY A 52 15.03 1.79 -7.14
N LEU A 53 14.77 0.71 -7.88
CA LEU A 53 13.51 -0.02 -7.81
C LEU A 53 13.30 -0.69 -6.45
N ARG A 54 14.36 -1.25 -5.84
CA ARG A 54 14.32 -1.77 -4.47
C ARG A 54 14.02 -0.70 -3.43
N SER A 55 14.67 0.46 -3.52
CA SER A 55 14.40 1.60 -2.63
C SER A 55 12.97 2.12 -2.77
N LEU A 56 12.48 2.20 -4.01
CA LEU A 56 11.11 2.60 -4.31
C LEU A 56 10.10 1.58 -3.75
N ALA A 57 10.39 0.28 -3.89
CA ALA A 57 9.57 -0.77 -3.31
C ALA A 57 9.54 -0.70 -1.77
N ALA A 58 10.69 -0.50 -1.13
CA ALA A 58 10.79 -0.35 0.33
C ALA A 58 10.01 0.87 0.84
N THR A 59 10.01 1.96 0.07
CA THR A 59 9.30 3.20 0.40
C THR A 59 7.78 3.06 0.23
N LEU A 60 7.32 2.42 -0.85
CA LEU A 60 5.90 2.34 -1.19
C LEU A 60 5.15 1.19 -0.50
N LEU A 61 5.85 0.11 -0.13
CA LEU A 61 5.21 -1.08 0.40
C LEU A 61 4.49 -0.83 1.75
N PRO A 62 5.09 -0.18 2.76
CA PRO A 62 4.39 0.14 4.01
C PRO A 62 3.12 1.00 3.82
N PRO A 63 3.13 2.14 3.10
CA PRO A 63 1.92 2.93 2.91
C PRO A 63 0.84 2.19 2.11
N ILE A 64 1.21 1.34 1.14
CA ILE A 64 0.23 0.51 0.40
C ILE A 64 -0.46 -0.49 1.33
N ILE A 65 0.30 -1.21 2.16
CA ILE A 65 -0.25 -2.18 3.13
C ILE A 65 -1.11 -1.46 4.17
N ILE A 66 -0.64 -0.35 4.75
CA ILE A 66 -1.39 0.42 5.74
C ILE A 66 -2.68 0.97 5.12
N THR A 67 -2.62 1.51 3.90
CA THR A 67 -3.81 1.99 3.19
C THR A 67 -4.81 0.85 3.01
N TYR A 68 -4.35 -0.33 2.58
CA TYR A 68 -5.23 -1.48 2.48
C TYR A 68 -5.87 -1.85 3.83
N ILE A 69 -5.07 -1.94 4.90
CA ILE A 69 -5.57 -2.27 6.24
C ILE A 69 -6.59 -1.23 6.71
N VAL A 70 -6.29 0.06 6.63
CA VAL A 70 -7.18 1.13 7.12
C VAL A 70 -8.52 1.15 6.37
N PHE A 71 -8.50 0.96 5.05
CA PHE A 71 -9.71 1.02 4.24
C PHE A 71 -10.55 -0.27 4.28
N PHE A 72 -9.93 -1.43 4.47
CA PHE A 72 -10.60 -2.74 4.31
C PHE A 72 -10.75 -3.55 5.61
N THR A 73 -9.96 -3.29 6.66
CA THR A 73 -10.02 -4.00 7.96
C THR A 73 -11.23 -3.64 8.84
N PRO A 74 -11.76 -2.39 8.89
CA PRO A 74 -12.92 -2.10 9.74
C PRO A 74 -14.21 -2.84 9.32
N PHE A 75 -14.20 -3.54 8.18
CA PHE A 75 -15.32 -4.29 7.63
C PHE A 75 -15.21 -5.82 7.77
N ILE A 76 -14.41 -6.35 8.71
CA ILE A 76 -14.40 -7.78 9.07
C ILE A 76 -15.80 -8.32 9.48
N ARG A 77 -16.79 -7.43 9.70
CA ARG A 77 -18.22 -7.76 9.87
C ARG A 77 -19.04 -7.85 8.57
N SER A 78 -18.41 -7.75 7.41
CA SER A 78 -19.06 -7.92 6.11
C SER A 78 -19.55 -9.37 5.98
N GLN A 79 -20.86 -9.57 5.77
CA GLN A 79 -21.48 -10.87 5.45
C GLN A 79 -21.14 -11.36 4.03
N THR A 80 -20.04 -10.90 3.44
CA THR A 80 -19.55 -11.40 2.15
C THR A 80 -19.06 -12.84 2.31
N ARG A 81 -19.39 -13.70 1.35
CA ARG A 81 -19.08 -15.15 1.37
C ARG A 81 -17.57 -15.45 1.42
N ILE A 82 -16.73 -14.47 1.07
CA ILE A 82 -15.27 -14.54 1.06
C ILE A 82 -14.72 -13.25 1.67
N PRO A 83 -13.96 -13.29 2.76
CA PRO A 83 -13.38 -12.11 3.38
C PRO A 83 -12.34 -11.45 2.46
N GLU A 84 -12.44 -10.14 2.28
CA GLU A 84 -11.60 -9.34 1.38
C GLU A 84 -10.11 -9.46 1.75
N PHE A 85 -9.81 -9.55 3.04
CA PHE A 85 -8.46 -9.74 3.56
C PHE A 85 -7.81 -11.04 3.06
N SER A 86 -8.59 -12.13 2.98
CA SER A 86 -8.07 -13.39 2.44
C SER A 86 -7.77 -13.29 0.96
N LEU A 87 -8.59 -12.57 0.18
CA LEU A 87 -8.28 -12.31 -1.23
C LEU A 87 -6.99 -11.52 -1.39
N TYR A 88 -6.79 -10.45 -0.61
CA TYR A 88 -5.55 -9.71 -0.61
C TYR A 88 -4.33 -10.60 -0.31
N PHE A 89 -4.40 -11.42 0.73
CA PHE A 89 -3.30 -12.29 1.13
C PHE A 89 -3.00 -13.36 0.07
N VAL A 90 -4.04 -14.03 -0.46
CA VAL A 90 -3.91 -15.04 -1.51
C VAL A 90 -3.29 -14.43 -2.77
N PHE A 91 -3.77 -13.26 -3.21
CA PHE A 91 -3.22 -12.60 -4.40
C PHE A 91 -1.81 -12.05 -4.17
N THR A 92 -1.46 -11.64 -2.95
CA THR A 92 -0.07 -11.26 -2.58
C THR A 92 0.88 -12.44 -2.70
N LEU A 93 0.53 -13.59 -2.11
CA LEU A 93 1.36 -14.79 -2.20
C LEU A 93 1.40 -15.35 -3.62
N TRP A 94 0.26 -15.38 -4.30
CA TRP A 94 0.18 -15.85 -5.68
C TRP A 94 1.03 -15.00 -6.61
N SER A 95 0.94 -13.67 -6.52
CA SER A 95 1.75 -12.79 -7.37
C SER A 95 3.24 -12.91 -7.05
N LEU A 96 3.62 -13.03 -5.77
CA LEU A 96 5.02 -13.28 -5.38
C LEU A 96 5.56 -14.56 -6.03
N ILE A 97 4.84 -15.68 -5.89
CA ILE A 97 5.20 -16.97 -6.50
C ILE A 97 5.29 -16.82 -8.02
N LEU A 98 4.30 -16.16 -8.62
CA LEU A 98 4.23 -15.96 -10.05
C LEU A 98 5.45 -15.17 -10.54
N PHE A 99 5.82 -14.07 -9.90
CA PHE A 99 6.98 -13.28 -10.31
C PHE A 99 8.30 -14.04 -10.14
N ILE A 100 8.45 -14.83 -9.06
CA ILE A 100 9.60 -15.72 -8.89
C ILE A 100 9.64 -16.77 -10.01
N LEU A 101 8.51 -17.37 -10.34
CA LEU A 101 8.42 -18.35 -11.42
C LEU A 101 8.82 -17.68 -12.74
N VAL A 102 8.16 -16.58 -13.07
CA VAL A 102 8.38 -15.80 -14.29
C VAL A 102 9.84 -15.36 -14.41
N SER A 103 10.50 -14.86 -13.36
CA SER A 103 11.90 -14.45 -13.43
C SER A 103 12.85 -15.62 -13.73
N ASN A 104 12.61 -16.80 -13.16
CA ASN A 104 13.43 -17.99 -13.42
C ASN A 104 13.19 -18.58 -14.82
N TYR A 105 11.96 -18.52 -15.34
CA TYR A 105 11.59 -19.12 -16.62
C TYR A 105 11.67 -18.18 -17.83
N LEU A 106 11.68 -16.85 -17.64
CA LEU A 106 11.86 -15.89 -18.74
C LEU A 106 13.21 -16.06 -19.43
N SER A 107 14.24 -16.39 -18.65
CA SER A 107 15.58 -16.65 -19.17
C SER A 107 15.61 -17.80 -20.21
N GLN A 108 14.60 -18.68 -20.19
CA GLN A 108 14.45 -19.81 -21.10
C GLN A 108 13.34 -19.62 -22.15
N ARG A 109 12.69 -18.45 -22.24
CA ARG A 109 11.51 -18.18 -23.08
C ARG A 109 10.42 -19.26 -22.96
N SER A 110 10.19 -19.74 -21.73
CA SER A 110 9.20 -20.79 -21.51
C SER A 110 7.77 -20.24 -21.63
N PRO A 111 6.89 -20.85 -22.45
CA PRO A 111 5.50 -20.43 -22.60
C PRO A 111 4.68 -20.59 -21.31
N ALA A 112 5.18 -21.35 -20.33
CA ALA A 112 4.51 -21.54 -19.05
C ALA A 112 4.35 -20.23 -18.25
N GLY A 113 5.34 -19.33 -18.32
CA GLY A 113 5.27 -18.04 -17.62
C GLY A 113 4.19 -17.11 -18.22
N GLU A 114 4.14 -17.04 -19.55
CA GLU A 114 3.11 -16.27 -20.27
C GLU A 114 1.71 -16.83 -20.02
N LEU A 115 1.56 -18.16 -19.98
CA LEU A 115 0.31 -18.82 -19.62
C LEU A 115 -0.12 -18.50 -18.19
N ALA A 116 0.79 -18.56 -17.22
CA ALA A 116 0.48 -18.24 -15.82
C ALA A 116 0.04 -16.77 -15.65
N LEU A 117 0.71 -15.84 -16.33
CA LEU A 117 0.30 -14.43 -16.38
C LEU A 117 -1.07 -14.26 -17.03
N SER A 118 -1.31 -14.92 -18.17
CA SER A 118 -2.59 -14.88 -18.87
C SER A 118 -3.74 -15.41 -18.02
N ILE A 119 -3.54 -16.54 -17.34
CA ILE A 119 -4.51 -17.13 -16.41
C ILE A 119 -4.80 -16.15 -15.27
N THR A 120 -3.77 -15.52 -14.70
CA THR A 120 -3.93 -14.56 -13.62
C THR A 120 -4.75 -13.35 -14.09
N LEU A 121 -4.47 -12.83 -15.28
CA LEU A 121 -5.23 -11.72 -15.88
C LEU A 121 -6.70 -12.11 -16.13
N THR A 122 -6.94 -13.29 -16.72
CA THR A 122 -8.30 -13.82 -16.92
C THR A 122 -9.03 -13.98 -15.59
N SER A 123 -8.36 -14.48 -14.55
CA SER A 123 -8.96 -14.62 -13.21
C SER A 123 -9.35 -13.27 -12.63
N LEU A 124 -8.54 -12.22 -12.84
CA LEU A 124 -8.84 -10.86 -12.39
C LEU A 124 -10.06 -10.28 -13.09
N ILE A 125 -10.16 -10.48 -14.42
CA ILE A 125 -11.31 -10.05 -15.22
C ILE A 125 -12.58 -10.78 -14.78
N TYR A 126 -12.47 -12.07 -14.48
CA TYR A 126 -13.59 -12.86 -13.96
C TYR A 126 -14.07 -12.32 -12.61
N ILE A 127 -13.16 -12.12 -11.65
CA ILE A 127 -13.46 -11.55 -10.33
C ILE A 127 -14.09 -10.17 -10.46
N TYR A 128 -13.57 -9.31 -11.34
CA TYR A 128 -14.13 -7.99 -11.61
C TYR A 128 -15.61 -8.05 -12.05
N ARG A 129 -15.99 -9.07 -12.82
CA ARG A 129 -17.36 -9.25 -13.31
C ARG A 129 -18.29 -9.90 -12.30
N THR A 130 -17.81 -10.83 -11.47
CA THR A 130 -18.67 -11.67 -10.62
C THR A 130 -18.70 -11.25 -9.16
N THR A 131 -17.78 -10.40 -8.71
CA THR A 131 -17.61 -10.02 -7.30
C THR A 131 -17.76 -8.51 -7.11
N PRO A 132 -18.09 -8.04 -5.90
CA PRO A 132 -18.13 -6.61 -5.64
C PRO A 132 -16.78 -5.94 -5.91
N PHE A 133 -16.82 -4.69 -6.35
CA PHE A 133 -15.64 -3.89 -6.69
C PHE A 133 -14.56 -3.88 -5.59
N ARG A 134 -14.97 -3.96 -4.32
CA ARG A 134 -14.05 -4.07 -3.17
C ARG A 134 -13.16 -5.33 -3.20
N SER A 135 -13.72 -6.47 -3.61
CA SER A 135 -12.98 -7.72 -3.75
C SER A 135 -11.95 -7.62 -4.87
N PHE A 136 -12.32 -7.01 -6.00
CA PHE A 136 -11.39 -6.70 -7.09
C PHE A 136 -10.24 -5.79 -6.63
N ILE A 137 -10.55 -4.70 -5.92
CA ILE A 137 -9.52 -3.82 -5.35
C ILE A 137 -8.58 -4.61 -4.42
N SER A 138 -9.12 -5.47 -3.57
CA SER A 138 -8.29 -6.30 -2.67
C SER A 138 -7.32 -7.19 -3.43
N CYS A 139 -7.75 -7.78 -4.54
CA CYS A 139 -6.87 -8.56 -5.42
C CYS A 139 -5.79 -7.68 -6.05
N ALA A 140 -6.15 -6.48 -6.52
CA ALA A 140 -5.21 -5.53 -7.12
C ALA A 140 -4.14 -5.04 -6.13
N TYR A 141 -4.54 -4.69 -4.90
CA TYR A 141 -3.60 -4.35 -3.83
C TYR A 141 -2.70 -5.54 -3.48
N GLY A 142 -3.25 -6.76 -3.48
CA GLY A 142 -2.45 -7.96 -3.23
C GLY A 142 -1.39 -8.18 -4.32
N ILE A 143 -1.79 -8.09 -5.60
CA ILE A 143 -0.84 -8.20 -6.72
C ILE A 143 0.25 -7.13 -6.62
N LEU A 144 -0.13 -5.88 -6.36
CA LEU A 144 0.81 -4.77 -6.21
C LEU A 144 1.77 -4.99 -5.03
N SER A 145 1.27 -5.40 -3.87
CA SER A 145 2.10 -5.72 -2.71
C SER A 145 3.07 -6.87 -3.01
N GLY A 146 2.60 -7.95 -3.64
CA GLY A 146 3.48 -9.08 -3.97
C GLY A 146 4.52 -8.75 -5.05
N PHE A 147 4.20 -7.87 -6.01
CA PHE A 147 5.18 -7.31 -6.94
C PHE A 147 6.26 -6.52 -6.20
N LEU A 148 5.86 -5.62 -5.30
CA LEU A 148 6.81 -4.81 -4.53
C LEU A 148 7.67 -5.68 -3.60
N PHE A 149 7.09 -6.72 -2.98
CA PHE A 149 7.87 -7.72 -2.23
C PHE A 149 8.88 -8.43 -3.13
N PHE A 150 8.46 -8.85 -4.33
CA PHE A 150 9.36 -9.48 -5.29
C PHE A 150 10.55 -8.56 -5.62
N VAL A 151 10.27 -7.31 -6.02
CA VAL A 151 11.31 -6.33 -6.34
C VAL A 151 12.24 -6.09 -5.15
N LEU A 152 11.69 -5.96 -3.94
CA LEU A 152 12.46 -5.68 -2.74
C LEU A 152 13.45 -6.81 -2.38
N PHE A 153 13.04 -8.07 -2.53
CA PHE A 153 13.86 -9.23 -2.13
C PHE A 153 14.72 -9.80 -3.26
N PHE A 154 14.21 -9.81 -4.49
CA PHE A 154 14.84 -10.49 -5.62
C PHE A 154 15.39 -9.52 -6.67
N GLY A 155 14.99 -8.24 -6.64
CA GLY A 155 15.32 -7.29 -7.68
C GLY A 155 14.52 -7.50 -8.96
N VAL A 156 14.80 -6.70 -9.99
CA VAL A 156 14.21 -6.89 -11.32
C VAL A 156 15.15 -7.74 -12.18
N PRO A 157 14.66 -8.79 -12.84
CA PRO A 157 15.49 -9.60 -13.74
C PRO A 157 15.95 -8.75 -14.93
N ASP A 158 17.27 -8.78 -15.19
CA ASP A 158 17.93 -8.17 -16.36
C ASP A 158 17.74 -8.99 -17.65
#